data_AF-A0A5J6FF67-F1
#
_entry.id   AF-A0A5J6FF67-F1
#
_cell.length_a   1.000
_cell.length_b   1.000
_cell.length_c   1.000
_cell.angle_alpha   90.00
_cell.angle_beta   90.00
_cell.angle_gamma   90.00
#
_symmetry.space_group_name_H-M   'P 1'
#
loop_
_entity.id
_entity.type
_entity.pdbx_description
1 polymer ?
#
loop_
_entity_poly.entity_id
_entity_poly.type
_entity_poly.pdbx_seq_one_letter_code
_entity_poly.pdbx_strand_id
1 'polypeptide(L)' 'MSERHTCPSAPVALPLRLDVEPKPVPGCAHCGTGAMDRDHAKANGDASRVSDRNVRMSRHLADAQR' A
#
# COMPACT_ATOMS: atom_id res chain seq x y z
N MET A 1 34.17 29.15 14.24
CA MET A 1 32.70 29.26 14.38
C MET A 1 32.18 27.84 14.44
N SER A 2 31.71 27.37 15.60
CA SER A 2 31.20 25.99 15.74
C SER A 2 29.73 26.00 15.35
N GLU A 3 29.41 25.37 14.23
CA GLU A 3 28.05 25.29 13.69
C GLU A 3 27.21 24.37 14.60
N ARG A 4 26.02 24.82 15.00
CA ARG A 4 25.12 24.00 15.82
C ARG A 4 24.33 23.07 14.89
N HIS A 5 24.72 21.80 14.85
CA HIS A 5 23.89 20.77 14.24
C HIS A 5 22.67 20.56 15.14
N THR A 6 21.47 20.76 14.59
CA THR A 6 20.23 20.38 15.28
C THR A 6 19.97 18.90 15.04
N CYS A 7 19.87 18.12 16.11
CA CYS A 7 19.46 16.72 16.01
C CYS A 7 17.94 16.65 15.87
N PRO A 8 17.40 15.72 15.04
CA PRO A 8 15.98 15.44 15.04
C PRO A 8 15.54 14.91 16.41
N SER A 9 14.27 15.17 16.77
CA SER A 9 13.65 14.62 17.96
C SER A 9 13.56 13.09 17.89
N ALA A 10 13.18 12.47 19.01
CA ALA A 10 12.95 11.03 19.06
C ALA A 10 11.97 10.57 17.95
N PRO A 11 12.19 9.40 17.32
CA PRO A 11 11.31 8.87 16.30
C PRO A 11 9.91 8.60 16.85
N VAL A 12 8.88 8.88 16.05
CA VAL A 12 7.52 8.39 16.33
C VAL A 12 7.46 6.90 16.02
N ALA A 13 6.98 6.11 16.98
CA ALA A 13 6.67 4.71 16.76
C ALA A 13 5.31 4.60 16.07
N LEU A 14 5.31 4.19 14.81
CA LEU A 14 4.08 3.85 14.08
C LEU A 14 3.75 2.36 14.29
N PRO A 15 2.47 2.00 14.42
CA PRO A 15 2.08 0.59 14.49
C PRO A 15 2.50 -0.12 13.20
N LEU A 16 3.18 -1.26 13.34
CA LEU A 16 3.54 -2.10 12.20
C LEU A 16 2.25 -2.64 11.57
N ARG A 17 1.92 -2.14 10.38
CA ARG A 17 0.86 -2.72 9.56
C ARG A 17 1.46 -3.88 8.78
N LEU A 18 1.19 -5.09 9.27
CA LEU A 18 1.35 -6.30 8.48
C LEU A 18 0.24 -6.29 7.44
N ASP A 19 0.39 -5.46 6.40
CA ASP A 19 -0.65 -5.18 5.42
C ASP A 19 -1.29 -6.48 4.92
N VAL A 20 -2.54 -6.70 5.35
CA VAL A 20 -3.38 -7.76 4.80
C VAL A 20 -3.70 -7.31 3.38
N GLU A 21 -3.19 -8.07 2.42
CA GLU A 21 -3.46 -7.84 1.02
C GLU A 21 -4.98 -7.62 0.78
N PRO A 22 -5.39 -6.49 0.20
CA PRO A 22 -6.79 -6.13 0.08
C PRO A 22 -7.53 -7.19 -0.75
N LYS A 23 -8.64 -7.68 -0.18
CA LYS A 23 -9.48 -8.70 -0.80
C LYS A 23 -10.39 -8.04 -1.84
N PRO A 24 -10.40 -8.53 -3.10
CA PRO A 24 -11.29 -8.01 -4.12
C PRO A 24 -12.75 -8.31 -3.77
N VAL A 25 -13.64 -7.37 -4.04
CA VAL A 25 -15.10 -7.57 -3.91
C VAL A 25 -15.62 -8.33 -5.14
N PRO A 26 -16.35 -9.45 -4.96
CA PRO A 26 -16.94 -10.18 -6.08
C PRO A 26 -17.82 -9.29 -6.95
N GLY A 27 -17.66 -9.39 -8.27
CA GLY A 27 -18.44 -8.59 -9.23
C GLY A 27 -17.97 -7.14 -9.42
N CYS A 28 -17.02 -6.65 -8.62
CA CYS A 28 -16.43 -5.33 -8.87
C CYS A 28 -15.32 -5.42 -9.92
N ALA A 29 -15.56 -4.82 -11.10
CA ALA A 29 -14.59 -4.80 -12.19
C ALA A 29 -13.24 -4.18 -11.78
N HIS A 30 -13.25 -3.08 -11.01
CA HIS A 30 -12.03 -2.42 -10.54
C HIS A 30 -11.22 -3.31 -9.59
N CYS A 31 -11.88 -4.05 -8.71
CA CYS A 31 -11.24 -5.03 -7.84
C CYS A 31 -10.67 -6.21 -8.63
N GLY A 32 -11.38 -6.68 -9.66
CA GLY A 32 -10.94 -7.77 -10.52
C GLY A 32 -9.66 -7.44 -11.28
N THR A 33 -9.64 -6.31 -12.00
CA THR A 33 -8.41 -5.80 -12.64
C THR A 33 -7.32 -5.54 -11.58
N GLY A 34 -7.74 -5.04 -10.41
CA GLY A 34 -6.99 -4.96 -9.15
C GLY A 34 -6.09 -6.15 -8.89
N ALA A 35 -6.75 -7.27 -8.62
CA ALA A 35 -6.13 -8.52 -8.25
C ALA A 35 -5.28 -9.10 -9.39
N MET A 36 -5.78 -9.07 -10.63
CA MET A 36 -5.06 -9.59 -11.79
C MET A 36 -3.71 -8.89 -12.02
N ASP A 37 -3.68 -7.55 -11.99
CA ASP A 37 -2.45 -6.78 -12.16
C ASP A 37 -1.43 -7.07 -11.05
N ARG A 38 -1.93 -7.25 -9.83
CA ARG A 38 -1.10 -7.57 -8.66
C ARG A 38 -0.51 -8.96 -8.78
N ASP A 39 -1.29 -9.95 -9.21
CA ASP A 39 -0.82 -11.32 -9.36
C ASP A 39 0.26 -11.41 -10.46
N HIS A 40 0.08 -10.66 -11.55
CA HIS A 40 1.13 -10.50 -12.56
C HIS A 40 2.39 -9.85 -11.98
N ALA A 41 2.25 -8.78 -11.19
CA ALA A 41 3.40 -8.12 -10.56
C ALA A 41 4.15 -9.06 -9.60
N LYS A 42 3.43 -9.87 -8.82
CA LYS A 42 4.03 -10.91 -7.97
C LYS A 42 4.81 -11.93 -8.79
N ALA A 43 4.22 -12.43 -9.88
CA ALA A 43 4.86 -13.40 -10.76
C ALA A 43 6.17 -12.88 -11.36
N ASN A 44 6.26 -11.56 -11.61
CA ASN A 44 7.46 -10.91 -12.14
C ASN A 44 8.43 -10.40 -11.05
N GLY A 45 8.10 -10.55 -9.76
CA GLY A 45 8.93 -10.02 -8.66
C GLY A 45 8.91 -8.49 -8.53
N ASP A 46 7.91 -7.81 -9.11
CA ASP A 46 7.77 -6.35 -9.05
C ASP A 46 7.06 -5.91 -7.77
N ALA A 47 7.83 -5.85 -6.68
CA ALA A 47 7.31 -5.49 -5.35
C ALA A 47 6.75 -4.05 -5.29
N SER A 48 7.27 -3.12 -6.09
CA SER A 48 6.75 -1.75 -6.16
C SER A 48 5.33 -1.75 -6.70
N ARG A 49 5.10 -2.46 -7.81
CA ARG A 49 3.77 -2.54 -8.43
C ARG A 49 2.77 -3.33 -7.58
N VAL A 50 3.22 -4.34 -6.84
CA VAL A 50 2.38 -5.02 -5.83
C VAL A 50 1.91 -4.02 -4.77
N SER A 51 2.83 -3.22 -4.22
CA SER A 51 2.51 -2.19 -3.23
C SER A 51 1.53 -1.15 -3.77
N ASP A 52 1.81 -0.58 -4.94
CA ASP A 52 0.94 0.41 -5.58
C ASP A 52 -0.48 -0.14 -5.81
N ARG A 53 -0.59 -1.41 -6.22
CA ARG A 53 -1.89 -2.01 -6.48
C ARG A 53 -2.67 -2.26 -5.19
N ASN A 54 -1.99 -2.65 -4.11
CA ASN A 54 -2.59 -2.77 -2.80
C ASN A 54 -3.11 -1.42 -2.29
N VAL A 55 -2.32 -0.34 -2.39
CA VAL A 55 -2.75 1.00 -1.98
C VAL A 55 -3.98 1.46 -2.78
N ARG A 56 -3.99 1.29 -4.11
CA ARG A 56 -5.12 1.67 -4.96
C ARG A 56 -6.38 0.86 -4.65
N MET A 57 -6.25 -0.45 -4.40
CA MET A 57 -7.37 -1.30 -4.02
C MET A 57 -7.93 -0.90 -2.65
N SER A 58 -7.08 -0.70 -1.64
CA SER A 58 -7.50 -0.27 -0.31
C SER A 58 -8.26 1.06 -0.35
N ARG A 59 -7.80 2.01 -1.16
CA ARG A 59 -8.53 3.27 -1.37
C ARG A 59 -9.90 3.05 -2.02
N HIS A 60 -9.97 2.25 -3.08
CA HIS A 60 -11.23 1.94 -3.73
C HIS A 60 -12.22 1.27 -2.77
N LEU A 61 -11.76 0.34 -1.93
CA LEU A 61 -12.60 -0.31 -0.92
C LEU A 61 -13.11 0.69 0.11
N ALA A 62 -12.26 1.60 0.59
CA ALA A 62 -12.67 2.64 1.54
C ALA A 62 -13.67 3.65 0.93
N ASP A 63 -13.51 3.98 -0.36
CA ASP A 63 -14.43 4.88 -1.06
C ASP A 63 -15.76 4.19 -1.42
N ALA A 64 -15.75 2.89 -1.75
CA ALA A 64 -16.95 2.11 -2.02
C ALA A 64 -17.76 1.75 -0.76
N GLN A 65 -17.14 1.84 0.43
CA GLN A 65 -17.78 1.65 1.74
C GLN A 65 -18.39 2.94 2.31
N ARG A 66 -18.26 4.07 1.61
CA ARG A 66 -18.75 5.38 2.02
C ARG A 66 -20.12 5.67 1.41
#